data_AF-A0A8S3JLE9-F1
#
_entry.id   AF-A0A8S3JLE9-F1
#
_cell.length_a   1.000
_cell.length_b   1.000
_cell.length_c   1.000
_cell.angle_alpha   90.00
_cell.angle_beta   90.00
_cell.angle_gamma   90.00
#
_symmetry.space_group_name_H-M   'P 1'
#
loop_
_entity.id
_entity.type
_entity.pdbx_description
1 polymer ?
#
loop_
_entity_poly.entity_id
_entity_poly.type
_entity_poly.pdbx_seq_one_letter_code
_entity_poly.pdbx_strand_id
1 'polypeptide(L)'
;NRRLTEQKPFKQKKTNQYNLRRLHQLYINLNRYDFVHEWTIFNYDFLSAFLLCGEYKMSNFLFEMSIGAHDPNGELRFLLKQFETSTEILDQHPNNLPFELIYRFFPFLNELPTLTCNLIDRCLTHCPLQLITNKERQESLAKCSLTNIISITIDAHYIFALTNNDKFYAFVYSYLGLLMAYEFDVIYKKKEPNERILSYLCQFPYVCFLTSNSSMVVGHCSKKEVSMQLPCK
;
A
#
# COMPACT_ATOMS: atom_id res chain seq x y z
N ASN A 1 -0.49 31.12 -29.27
CA ASN A 1 -1.10 30.43 -28.10
C ASN A 1 -1.40 28.97 -28.39
N ARG A 2 -0.40 28.08 -28.29
CA ARG A 2 -0.59 26.62 -28.34
C ARG A 2 -1.04 26.18 -26.94
N ARG A 3 -2.32 25.80 -26.79
CA ARG A 3 -2.83 25.25 -25.53
C ARG A 3 -1.99 24.03 -25.13
N LEU A 4 -1.35 24.12 -23.97
CA LEU A 4 -0.61 23.02 -23.32
C LEU A 4 -1.54 21.90 -22.83
N THR A 5 -2.86 22.10 -22.91
CA THR A 5 -3.88 21.28 -22.23
C THR A 5 -4.62 20.28 -23.13
N GLU A 6 -4.41 20.28 -24.45
CA GLU A 6 -4.97 19.23 -25.32
C GLU A 6 -3.93 18.11 -25.48
N GLN A 7 -3.86 17.23 -24.48
CA GLN A 7 -3.15 15.96 -24.61
C GLN A 7 -3.82 15.15 -25.73
N LYS A 8 -3.10 14.87 -26.81
CA LYS A 8 -3.57 13.93 -27.83
C LYS A 8 -3.63 12.53 -27.20
N PRO A 9 -4.60 11.68 -27.57
CA PRO A 9 -4.78 10.38 -26.94
C PRO A 9 -3.50 9.53 -27.02
N PHE A 10 -3.09 8.99 -25.87
CA PHE A 10 -1.88 8.18 -25.66
C PHE A 10 -1.85 6.83 -26.42
N LYS A 11 -2.81 6.60 -27.33
CA LYS A 11 -3.01 5.33 -28.05
C LYS A 11 -2.09 5.17 -29.27
N GLN A 12 -1.31 6.19 -29.66
CA GLN A 12 -0.45 6.17 -30.86
C GLN A 12 1.03 6.41 -30.52
N LYS A 13 1.92 5.53 -31.00
CA LYS A 13 3.38 5.56 -30.71
C LYS A 13 4.06 6.91 -31.03
N LYS A 14 3.70 7.54 -32.16
CA LYS A 14 4.23 8.87 -32.55
C LYS A 14 3.78 9.99 -31.60
N THR A 15 2.56 9.87 -31.05
CA THR A 15 1.99 10.82 -30.09
C THR A 15 2.67 10.68 -28.73
N ASN A 16 3.01 9.46 -28.32
CA ASN A 16 3.71 9.20 -27.07
C ASN A 16 5.13 9.79 -27.06
N GLN A 17 5.90 9.60 -28.14
CA GLN A 17 7.23 10.22 -28.29
C GLN A 17 7.17 11.76 -28.25
N TYR A 18 6.15 12.35 -28.86
CA TYR A 18 5.95 13.80 -28.83
C TYR A 18 5.60 14.30 -27.41
N ASN A 19 4.68 13.63 -26.73
CA ASN A 19 4.26 13.97 -25.37
C ASN A 19 5.44 13.82 -24.38
N LEU A 20 6.21 12.74 -24.51
CA LEU A 20 7.42 12.51 -23.72
C LEU A 20 8.43 13.64 -23.89
N ARG A 21 8.74 14.03 -25.13
CA ARG A 21 9.65 15.15 -25.40
C ARG A 21 9.16 16.45 -24.73
N ARG A 22 7.85 16.69 -24.71
CA ARG A 22 7.29 17.86 -24.01
C ARG A 22 7.40 17.75 -22.51
N LEU A 23 7.19 16.57 -21.93
CA LEU A 23 7.38 16.33 -20.49
C LEU A 23 8.84 16.53 -20.09
N HIS A 24 9.80 15.99 -20.84
CA HIS A 24 11.23 16.21 -20.60
C HIS A 24 11.60 17.69 -20.70
N GLN A 25 11.11 18.39 -21.74
CA GLN A 25 11.38 19.81 -21.88
C GLN A 25 10.75 20.64 -20.75
N LEU A 26 9.52 20.32 -20.34
CA LEU A 26 8.85 20.95 -19.21
C LEU A 26 9.70 20.77 -17.95
N TYR A 27 10.11 19.53 -17.67
CA TYR A 27 10.94 19.21 -16.52
C TYR A 27 12.28 19.96 -16.56
N ILE A 28 13.02 19.94 -17.68
CA ILE A 28 14.29 20.67 -17.83
C ILE A 28 14.13 22.17 -17.55
N ASN A 29 12.99 22.75 -17.95
CA ASN A 29 12.71 24.16 -17.70
C ASN A 29 12.41 24.45 -16.22
N LEU A 30 11.71 23.53 -15.54
CA LEU A 30 11.34 23.63 -14.13
C LEU A 30 12.52 23.31 -13.20
N ASN A 31 13.37 22.35 -13.56
CA ASN A 31 14.54 21.90 -12.80
C ASN A 31 15.64 22.97 -12.65
N ARG A 32 15.48 24.13 -13.29
CA ARG A 32 16.33 25.30 -13.05
C ARG A 32 16.06 25.95 -11.69
N TYR A 33 15.01 25.52 -11.01
CA TYR A 33 14.58 26.03 -9.72
C TYR A 33 14.53 24.86 -8.72
N ASP A 34 15.49 24.78 -7.81
CA ASP A 34 15.63 23.65 -6.87
C ASP A 34 14.35 23.39 -6.07
N PHE A 35 13.64 24.44 -5.64
CA PHE A 35 12.38 24.30 -4.92
C PHE A 35 11.23 23.76 -5.77
N VAL A 36 11.32 23.77 -7.10
CA VAL A 36 10.27 23.26 -8.00
C VAL A 36 10.51 21.79 -8.34
N HIS A 37 11.75 21.33 -8.22
CA HIS A 37 12.17 19.96 -8.51
C HIS A 37 11.35 18.94 -7.70
N GLU A 38 11.37 19.07 -6.37
CA GLU A 38 10.70 18.13 -5.47
C GLU A 38 9.18 18.16 -5.70
N TRP A 39 8.58 19.35 -5.80
CA TRP A 39 7.14 19.49 -6.06
C TRP A 39 6.70 18.90 -7.39
N THR A 40 7.57 18.85 -8.39
CA THR A 40 7.27 18.24 -9.69
C THR A 40 7.29 16.72 -9.60
N ILE A 41 8.26 16.13 -8.88
CA ILE A 41 8.39 14.69 -8.74
C ILE A 41 7.32 14.08 -7.83
N PHE A 42 6.90 14.80 -6.79
CA PHE A 42 5.80 14.39 -5.91
C PHE A 42 4.41 14.79 -6.46
N ASN A 43 4.30 15.14 -7.75
CA ASN A 43 3.04 15.50 -8.38
C ASN A 43 2.42 14.29 -9.12
N TYR A 44 1.20 13.92 -8.72
CA TYR A 44 0.47 12.80 -9.32
C TYR A 44 0.26 12.95 -10.84
N ASP A 45 -0.17 14.12 -11.31
CA ASP A 45 -0.48 14.33 -12.73
C ASP A 45 0.78 14.23 -13.59
N PHE A 46 1.91 14.73 -13.09
CA PHE A 46 3.21 14.59 -13.73
C PHE A 46 3.62 13.12 -13.84
N LEU A 47 3.58 12.39 -12.73
CA LEU A 47 3.94 10.97 -12.69
C LEU A 47 3.04 10.11 -13.59
N SER A 48 1.73 10.36 -13.55
CA SER A 48 0.73 9.68 -14.37
C SER A 48 0.96 9.96 -15.86
N ALA A 49 1.15 11.23 -16.24
CA ALA A 49 1.43 11.61 -17.63
C ALA A 49 2.73 11.00 -18.17
N PHE A 50 3.75 10.89 -17.32
CA PHE A 50 5.01 10.25 -17.65
C PHE A 50 4.84 8.75 -17.93
N LEU A 51 4.17 8.01 -17.04
CA LEU A 51 3.89 6.58 -17.24
C LEU A 51 3.05 6.32 -18.49
N LEU A 52 2.06 7.17 -18.77
CA LEU A 52 1.20 7.05 -19.95
C LEU A 52 1.95 7.27 -21.28
N CYS A 53 3.13 7.90 -21.25
CA CYS A 53 3.99 8.03 -22.43
C CYS A 53 4.76 6.74 -22.77
N GLY A 54 4.69 5.71 -21.91
CA GLY A 54 5.21 4.37 -22.20
C GLY A 54 6.75 4.28 -22.17
N GLU A 55 7.43 5.15 -21.43
CA GLU A 55 8.83 4.90 -21.11
C GLU A 55 8.96 3.93 -19.94
N TYR A 56 9.61 2.82 -20.26
CA TYR A 56 10.07 1.81 -19.33
C TYR A 56 11.24 2.39 -18.52
N LYS A 57 11.02 2.46 -17.20
CA LYS A 57 11.91 2.96 -16.13
C LYS A 57 11.74 4.43 -15.78
N MET A 58 10.56 4.76 -15.24
CA MET A 58 10.37 5.88 -14.29
C MET A 58 11.52 5.96 -13.28
N SER A 59 12.02 4.81 -12.82
CA SER A 59 13.20 4.72 -11.95
C SER A 59 14.47 5.30 -12.57
N ASN A 60 14.74 5.12 -13.86
CA ASN A 60 15.92 5.69 -14.52
C ASN A 60 15.79 7.21 -14.66
N PHE A 61 14.63 7.70 -15.08
CA PHE A 61 14.35 9.13 -15.14
C PHE A 61 14.52 9.74 -13.76
N LEU A 62 13.79 9.23 -12.77
CA LEU A 62 13.87 9.71 -11.40
C LEU A 62 15.29 9.56 -10.81
N PHE A 63 16.07 8.54 -11.21
CA PHE A 63 17.45 8.34 -10.79
C PHE A 63 18.37 9.40 -11.39
N GLU A 64 18.29 9.63 -12.70
CA GLU A 64 18.99 10.73 -13.38
C GLU A 64 18.60 12.09 -12.79
N MET A 65 17.33 12.25 -12.41
CA MET A 65 16.83 13.46 -11.75
C MET A 65 17.31 13.58 -10.31
N SER A 66 17.47 12.47 -9.59
CA SER A 66 17.98 12.45 -8.22
C SER A 66 19.48 12.72 -8.11
N ILE A 67 20.27 12.38 -9.14
CA ILE A 67 21.73 12.64 -9.17
C ILE A 67 22.02 14.15 -9.12
N GLY A 68 21.11 14.98 -9.63
CA GLY A 68 21.24 16.44 -9.62
C GLY A 68 20.57 17.15 -8.44
N ALA A 69 19.85 16.43 -7.58
CA ALA A 69 19.02 17.01 -6.53
C ALA A 69 19.65 16.87 -5.14
N HIS A 70 19.55 17.91 -4.34
CA HIS A 70 19.84 17.82 -2.91
C HIS A 70 18.70 17.00 -2.27
N ASP A 71 18.93 15.73 -1.96
CA ASP A 71 17.97 14.84 -1.27
C ASP A 71 18.40 14.63 0.19
N PRO A 72 18.28 15.68 1.06
CA PRO A 72 18.80 15.64 2.43
C PRO A 72 18.12 14.57 3.29
N ASN A 73 16.86 14.24 2.97
CA ASN A 73 16.02 13.37 3.79
C ASN A 73 15.85 11.95 3.22
N GLY A 74 16.33 11.67 2.00
CA GLY A 74 16.20 10.34 1.38
C GLY A 74 14.82 10.07 0.78
N GLU A 75 13.92 11.05 0.76
CA GLU A 75 12.53 10.89 0.35
C GLU A 75 12.42 10.55 -1.14
N LEU A 76 13.25 11.22 -1.95
CA LEU A 76 13.32 10.99 -3.38
C LEU A 76 13.82 9.57 -3.68
N ARG A 77 14.87 9.13 -2.96
CA ARG A 77 15.40 7.76 -3.07
C ARG A 77 14.40 6.70 -2.61
N PHE A 78 13.62 6.99 -1.57
CA PHE A 78 12.58 6.09 -1.09
C PHE A 78 11.44 5.96 -2.11
N LEU A 79 10.95 7.08 -2.66
CA LEU A 79 9.93 7.11 -3.71
C LEU A 79 10.41 6.32 -4.94
N LEU A 80 11.64 6.59 -5.38
CA LEU A 80 12.33 5.86 -6.44
C LEU A 80 12.28 4.35 -6.26
N LYS A 81 12.60 3.87 -5.06
CA LYS A 81 12.63 2.44 -4.75
C LYS A 81 11.24 1.80 -4.81
N GLN A 82 10.19 2.54 -4.43
CA GLN A 82 8.81 2.05 -4.58
C GLN A 82 8.39 1.94 -6.05
N PHE A 83 8.81 2.89 -6.88
CA PHE A 83 8.60 2.81 -8.32
C PHE A 83 9.33 1.62 -8.94
N GLU A 84 10.61 1.41 -8.60
CA GLU A 84 11.36 0.23 -9.06
C GLU A 84 10.62 -1.08 -8.76
N THR A 85 10.11 -1.19 -7.53
CA THR A 85 9.40 -2.38 -7.07
C THR A 85 8.02 -2.53 -7.73
N SER A 86 7.48 -1.48 -8.36
CA SER A 86 6.18 -1.48 -9.07
C SER A 86 6.31 -1.54 -10.59
N THR A 87 7.54 -1.46 -11.12
CA THR A 87 7.84 -1.28 -12.54
C THR A 87 7.10 -2.29 -13.41
N GLU A 88 7.18 -3.58 -13.08
CA GLU A 88 6.54 -4.64 -13.86
C GLU A 88 5.04 -4.44 -14.06
N ILE A 89 4.33 -4.01 -13.01
CA ILE A 89 2.88 -3.79 -13.04
C ILE A 89 2.57 -2.46 -13.73
N LEU A 90 3.30 -1.38 -13.40
CA LEU A 90 3.03 -0.04 -13.94
C LEU A 90 3.36 0.07 -15.43
N ASP A 91 4.33 -0.70 -15.92
CA ASP A 91 4.67 -0.77 -17.33
C ASP A 91 3.52 -1.36 -18.16
N GLN A 92 2.83 -2.37 -17.62
CA GLN A 92 1.69 -3.02 -18.28
C GLN A 92 0.37 -2.28 -18.02
N HIS A 93 0.25 -1.67 -16.85
CA HIS A 93 -0.96 -1.04 -16.32
C HIS A 93 -0.64 0.31 -15.67
N PRO A 94 -0.33 1.35 -16.46
CA PRO A 94 0.06 2.66 -15.93
C PRO A 94 -1.02 3.33 -15.08
N ASN A 95 -2.30 3.01 -15.34
CA ASN A 95 -3.43 3.48 -14.54
C ASN A 95 -3.46 2.88 -13.12
N ASN A 96 -2.62 1.89 -12.82
CA ASN A 96 -2.49 1.30 -11.48
C ASN A 96 -1.58 2.11 -10.56
N LEU A 97 -1.00 3.22 -11.06
CA LEU A 97 -0.12 4.12 -10.29
C LEU A 97 -0.70 4.51 -8.92
N PRO A 98 -1.92 5.05 -8.81
CA PRO A 98 -2.47 5.43 -7.51
C PRO A 98 -2.48 4.27 -6.52
N PHE A 99 -2.90 3.09 -6.98
CA PHE A 99 -3.01 1.91 -6.14
C PHE A 99 -1.63 1.44 -5.65
N GLU A 100 -0.64 1.35 -6.54
CA GLU A 100 0.71 0.92 -6.15
C GLU A 100 1.35 1.88 -5.13
N LEU A 101 1.13 3.19 -5.28
CA LEU A 101 1.66 4.18 -4.32
C LEU A 101 0.92 4.12 -2.99
N ILE A 102 -0.42 4.06 -2.98
CA ILE A 102 -1.20 3.89 -1.74
C ILE A 102 -0.78 2.60 -1.03
N TYR A 103 -0.77 1.47 -1.73
CA TYR A 103 -0.45 0.16 -1.15
C TYR A 103 0.93 0.13 -0.45
N ARG A 104 1.90 0.89 -0.97
CA ARG A 104 3.27 0.93 -0.45
C ARG A 104 3.51 1.98 0.62
N PHE A 105 2.87 3.14 0.48
CA PHE A 105 3.14 4.27 1.35
C PHE A 105 2.12 4.45 2.47
N PHE A 106 0.88 4.02 2.28
CA PHE A 106 -0.20 4.21 3.26
C PHE A 106 0.17 3.70 4.67
N PRO A 107 0.93 2.60 4.84
CA PRO A 107 1.32 2.14 6.18
C PRO A 107 2.29 3.05 6.92
N PHE A 108 3.01 3.91 6.20
CA PHE A 108 3.95 4.88 6.78
C PHE A 108 3.31 6.25 6.97
N LEU A 109 2.01 6.45 6.72
CA LEU A 109 1.37 7.77 6.60
C LEU A 109 1.75 8.76 7.71
N ASN A 110 1.90 8.28 8.95
CA ASN A 110 2.23 9.09 10.11
C ASN A 110 3.71 9.52 10.20
N GLU A 111 4.58 8.82 9.48
CA GLU A 111 6.03 9.03 9.41
C GLU A 111 6.44 9.64 8.06
N LEU A 112 5.49 9.78 7.13
CA LEU A 112 5.78 10.29 5.81
C LEU A 112 5.98 11.81 5.81
N PRO A 113 6.96 12.28 5.03
CA PRO A 113 7.13 13.70 4.76
C PRO A 113 5.94 14.32 4.04
N THR A 114 5.77 15.63 4.21
CA THR A 114 4.63 16.39 3.69
C THR A 114 4.40 16.21 2.19
N LEU A 115 5.47 16.18 1.37
CA LEU A 115 5.33 16.02 -0.08
C LEU A 115 4.82 14.62 -0.47
N THR A 116 5.24 13.59 0.26
CA THR A 116 4.75 12.22 0.03
C THR A 116 3.30 12.08 0.48
N CYS A 117 2.91 12.69 1.60
CA CYS A 117 1.50 12.74 2.03
C CYS A 117 0.62 13.43 0.98
N ASN A 118 1.05 14.58 0.46
CA ASN A 118 0.33 15.29 -0.60
C ASN A 118 0.16 14.43 -1.87
N LEU A 119 1.17 13.64 -2.23
CA LEU A 119 1.09 12.69 -3.34
C LEU A 119 0.05 11.60 -3.06
N ILE A 120 0.03 11.01 -1.86
CA ILE A 120 -0.93 9.97 -1.46
C ILE A 120 -2.36 10.50 -1.48
N ASP A 121 -2.61 11.71 -0.98
CA ASP A 121 -3.95 12.33 -1.00
C ASP A 121 -4.49 12.46 -2.43
N ARG A 122 -3.61 12.83 -3.37
CA ARG A 122 -3.95 12.83 -4.80
C ARG A 122 -4.20 11.43 -5.33
N CYS A 123 -3.37 10.44 -4.97
CA CYS A 123 -3.58 9.06 -5.36
C CYS A 123 -4.92 8.50 -4.85
N LEU A 124 -5.33 8.80 -3.62
CA LEU A 124 -6.62 8.37 -3.07
C LEU A 124 -7.79 8.89 -3.91
N THR A 125 -7.69 10.11 -4.42
CA THR A 125 -8.71 10.72 -5.30
C THR A 125 -8.79 10.05 -6.67
N HIS A 126 -7.67 9.52 -7.16
CA HIS A 126 -7.57 8.93 -8.51
C HIS A 126 -7.51 7.40 -8.51
N CYS A 127 -7.67 6.75 -7.36
CA CYS A 127 -7.51 5.30 -7.24
C CYS A 127 -8.58 4.55 -8.02
N PRO A 128 -8.21 3.67 -8.98
CA PRO A 128 -9.18 2.81 -9.63
C PRO A 128 -9.75 1.82 -8.60
N LEU A 129 -11.06 1.60 -8.65
CA LEU A 129 -11.75 0.62 -7.79
C LEU A 129 -11.38 -0.84 -8.13
N GLN A 130 -10.82 -1.08 -9.32
CA GLN A 130 -10.46 -2.40 -9.80
C GLN A 130 -8.96 -2.65 -9.62
N LEU A 131 -8.65 -3.63 -8.76
CA LEU A 131 -7.30 -4.10 -8.46
C LEU A 131 -6.69 -4.82 -9.67
N ILE A 132 -5.60 -4.29 -10.21
CA ILE A 132 -4.74 -5.04 -11.14
C ILE A 132 -3.47 -5.40 -10.37
N THR A 133 -3.27 -6.69 -10.09
CA THR A 133 -2.12 -7.18 -9.33
C THR A 133 -1.47 -8.34 -10.08
N ASN A 134 -0.19 -8.61 -9.83
CA ASN A 134 0.51 -9.75 -10.44
C ASN A 134 0.04 -11.09 -9.86
N LYS A 135 0.33 -12.20 -10.56
CA LYS A 135 -0.07 -13.56 -10.16
C LYS A 135 0.43 -13.93 -8.77
N GLU A 136 1.65 -13.57 -8.39
CA GLU A 136 2.18 -13.85 -7.05
C GLU A 136 1.37 -13.16 -5.94
N ARG A 137 0.97 -11.89 -6.12
CA ARG A 137 0.08 -11.20 -5.18
C ARG A 137 -1.32 -11.78 -5.20
N GLN A 138 -1.85 -12.14 -6.37
CA GLN A 138 -3.15 -12.82 -6.46
C GLN A 138 -3.12 -14.16 -5.74
N GLU A 139 -2.04 -14.94 -5.86
CA GLU A 139 -1.86 -16.20 -5.16
C GLU A 139 -1.69 -15.99 -3.65
N SER A 140 -0.97 -14.95 -3.22
CA SER A 140 -0.87 -14.58 -1.80
C SER A 140 -2.23 -14.17 -1.21
N LEU A 141 -3.00 -13.37 -1.96
CA LEU A 141 -4.36 -12.97 -1.60
C LEU A 141 -5.34 -14.14 -1.66
N ALA A 142 -5.21 -15.05 -2.63
CA ALA A 142 -6.09 -16.22 -2.81
C ALA A 142 -5.80 -17.33 -1.79
N LYS A 143 -4.56 -17.45 -1.30
CA LYS A 143 -4.22 -18.34 -0.16
C LYS A 143 -4.93 -17.91 1.12
N CYS A 144 -5.25 -16.62 1.25
CA CYS A 144 -6.01 -16.10 2.35
C CYS A 144 -7.50 -16.05 1.94
N SER A 145 -8.25 -17.13 2.21
CA SER A 145 -9.72 -17.04 2.16
C SER A 145 -10.19 -16.14 3.31
N LEU A 146 -10.11 -14.84 3.10
CA LEU A 146 -10.61 -13.79 3.99
C LEU A 146 -12.14 -13.67 3.90
N THR A 147 -12.82 -14.74 3.48
CA THR A 147 -14.28 -14.80 3.57
C THR A 147 -14.66 -14.84 5.05
N ASN A 148 -15.65 -14.03 5.42
CA ASN A 148 -16.23 -13.97 6.77
C ASN A 148 -15.35 -13.34 7.87
N ILE A 149 -14.56 -12.31 7.53
CA ILE A 149 -13.97 -11.44 8.56
C ILE A 149 -15.08 -10.78 9.39
N ILE A 150 -14.97 -10.87 10.71
CA ILE A 150 -15.87 -10.19 11.65
C ILE A 150 -15.24 -8.96 12.29
N SER A 151 -13.90 -8.90 12.35
CA SER A 151 -13.19 -7.74 12.90
C SER A 151 -11.78 -7.61 12.31
N ILE A 152 -11.36 -6.37 12.06
CA ILE A 152 -10.02 -5.99 11.60
C ILE A 152 -9.50 -4.87 12.48
N THR A 153 -8.24 -4.96 12.87
CA THR A 153 -7.50 -3.88 13.51
C THR A 153 -6.13 -3.77 12.87
N ILE A 154 -5.62 -2.54 12.84
CA ILE A 154 -4.34 -2.21 12.22
C ILE A 154 -3.51 -1.53 13.29
N ASP A 155 -2.28 -1.99 13.49
CA ASP A 155 -1.26 -1.29 14.27
C ASP A 155 -0.11 -0.84 13.35
N ALA A 156 0.98 -0.32 13.91
CA ALA A 156 2.11 0.21 13.14
C ALA A 156 2.83 -0.83 12.25
N HIS A 157 2.74 -2.12 12.56
CA HIS A 157 3.52 -3.17 11.90
C HIS A 157 2.70 -4.39 11.49
N TYR A 158 1.46 -4.49 11.96
CA TYR A 158 0.60 -5.65 11.81
C TYR A 158 -0.82 -5.28 11.38
N ILE A 159 -1.37 -6.11 10.50
CA ILE A 159 -2.81 -6.19 10.29
C ILE A 159 -3.31 -7.45 10.99
N PHE A 160 -4.27 -7.28 11.87
CA PHE A 160 -4.93 -8.40 12.54
C PHE A 160 -6.32 -8.58 11.95
N ALA A 161 -6.70 -9.83 11.67
CA ALA A 161 -8.02 -10.17 11.18
C ALA A 161 -8.58 -11.36 11.95
N LEU A 162 -9.82 -11.23 12.42
CA LEU A 162 -10.58 -12.30 13.05
C LEU A 162 -11.72 -12.71 12.14
N THR A 163 -11.90 -14.02 11.94
CA THR A 163 -13.01 -14.57 11.15
C THR A 163 -14.11 -15.14 12.03
N ASN A 164 -15.30 -15.32 11.46
CA ASN A 164 -16.45 -15.94 12.13
C ASN A 164 -16.26 -17.42 12.52
N ASN A 165 -15.19 -18.06 12.05
CA ASN A 165 -14.82 -19.45 12.36
C ASN A 165 -13.78 -19.53 13.48
N ASP A 166 -13.67 -18.49 14.31
CA ASP A 166 -12.72 -18.39 15.42
C ASP A 166 -11.23 -18.49 14.96
N LYS A 167 -10.91 -18.12 13.71
CA LYS A 167 -9.53 -18.01 13.22
C LYS A 167 -8.99 -16.60 13.35
N PHE A 168 -7.78 -16.48 13.89
CA PHE A 168 -7.05 -15.22 13.99
C PHE A 168 -5.83 -15.22 13.08
N TYR A 169 -5.74 -14.19 12.25
CA TYR A 169 -4.64 -13.93 11.35
C TYR A 169 -3.87 -12.69 11.82
N ALA A 170 -2.55 -12.78 11.83
CA ALA A 170 -1.67 -11.64 11.95
C ALA A 170 -0.77 -11.57 10.71
N PHE A 171 -0.87 -10.46 10.00
CA PHE A 171 -0.05 -10.16 8.85
C PHE A 171 1.01 -9.15 9.28
N VAL A 172 2.28 -9.48 9.11
CA VAL A 172 3.36 -8.49 9.21
C VAL A 172 3.36 -7.68 7.94
N TYR A 173 3.31 -6.37 8.09
CA TYR A 173 3.62 -5.48 7.00
C TYR A 173 5.12 -5.17 7.01
N SER A 174 5.81 -5.45 5.91
CA SER A 174 7.22 -5.13 5.73
C SER A 174 7.42 -4.32 4.45
N TYR A 175 8.64 -3.82 4.25
CA TYR A 175 9.04 -3.18 3.00
C TYR A 175 8.68 -4.01 1.74
N LEU A 176 8.67 -5.34 1.84
CA LEU A 176 8.37 -6.26 0.74
C LEU A 176 6.87 -6.52 0.54
N GLY A 177 6.01 -5.93 1.36
CA GLY A 177 4.56 -6.06 1.32
C GLY A 177 3.97 -6.76 2.55
N LEU A 178 2.68 -7.12 2.43
CA LEU A 178 1.93 -7.80 3.47
C LEU A 178 2.25 -9.31 3.45
N LEU A 179 2.87 -9.80 4.51
CA LEU A 179 3.21 -11.21 4.68
C LEU A 179 2.41 -11.78 5.85
N MET A 180 1.72 -12.90 5.62
CA MET A 180 1.07 -13.62 6.72
C MET A 180 2.16 -14.16 7.65
N ALA A 181 2.22 -13.61 8.87
CA ALA A 181 3.23 -14.00 9.85
C ALA A 181 2.69 -15.05 10.82
N TYR A 182 1.41 -14.96 11.17
CA TYR A 182 0.76 -15.90 12.08
C TYR A 182 -0.67 -16.21 11.63
N GLU A 183 -1.00 -17.50 11.68
CA GLU A 183 -2.35 -18.04 11.64
C GLU A 183 -2.47 -19.02 12.81
N PHE A 184 -3.52 -18.88 13.60
CA PHE A 184 -3.91 -19.89 14.58
C PHE A 184 -5.43 -19.94 14.82
N ASP A 185 -5.91 -21.14 15.12
CA ASP A 185 -7.28 -21.38 15.55
C ASP A 185 -7.42 -21.04 17.04
N VAL A 186 -8.37 -20.19 17.39
CA VAL A 186 -8.63 -19.83 18.79
C VAL A 186 -9.47 -20.93 19.42
N ILE A 187 -8.80 -21.96 19.95
CA ILE A 187 -9.46 -23.10 20.61
C ILE A 187 -9.62 -22.80 22.11
N TYR A 188 -10.86 -22.62 22.56
CA TYR A 188 -11.20 -22.32 23.96
C TYR A 188 -12.36 -23.20 24.46
N LYS A 189 -12.55 -23.23 25.78
CA LYS A 189 -13.63 -24.01 26.40
C LYS A 189 -14.95 -23.27 26.26
N LYS A 190 -15.72 -23.61 25.23
CA LYS A 190 -17.07 -23.09 25.00
C LYS A 190 -18.01 -23.53 26.13
N LYS A 191 -18.79 -22.60 26.68
CA LYS A 191 -19.90 -22.86 27.60
C LYS A 191 -21.12 -23.41 26.85
N GLU A 192 -21.34 -22.94 25.63
CA GLU A 192 -22.43 -23.38 24.76
C GLU A 192 -21.94 -23.77 23.36
N PRO A 193 -22.61 -24.69 22.65
CA PRO A 193 -22.20 -25.13 21.31
C PRO A 193 -22.07 -23.99 20.30
N ASN A 194 -22.89 -22.95 20.46
CA ASN A 194 -22.95 -21.81 19.55
C ASN A 194 -22.09 -20.61 19.99
N GLU A 195 -21.28 -20.76 21.05
CA GLU A 195 -20.40 -19.69 21.51
C GLU A 195 -19.36 -19.35 20.43
N ARG A 196 -19.22 -18.06 20.14
CA ARG A 196 -18.32 -17.51 19.12
C ARG A 196 -17.56 -16.32 19.68
N ILE A 197 -16.42 -16.03 19.10
CA ILE A 197 -15.70 -14.79 19.37
C ILE A 197 -16.41 -13.65 18.63
N LEU A 198 -16.69 -12.56 19.34
CA LEU A 198 -17.35 -11.38 18.78
C LEU A 198 -16.36 -10.28 18.42
N SER A 199 -15.34 -10.11 19.25
CA SER A 199 -14.36 -9.03 19.10
C SER A 199 -13.04 -9.42 19.75
N TYR A 200 -12.02 -8.61 19.49
CA TYR A 200 -10.71 -8.79 20.09
C TYR A 200 -10.03 -7.43 20.32
N LEU A 201 -9.06 -7.45 21.23
CA LEU A 201 -8.09 -6.39 21.46
C LEU A 201 -6.69 -7.03 21.41
N CYS A 202 -5.82 -6.52 20.56
CA CYS A 202 -4.47 -7.06 20.41
C CYS A 202 -3.42 -6.11 20.99
N GLN A 203 -2.50 -6.68 21.77
CA GLN A 203 -1.27 -6.02 22.20
C GLN A 203 -0.15 -7.07 22.09
N PHE A 204 0.48 -7.10 20.90
CA PHE A 204 1.40 -8.16 20.52
C PHE A 204 2.49 -8.40 21.60
N PRO A 205 2.79 -9.66 21.98
CA PRO A 205 2.35 -10.91 21.35
C PRO A 205 1.04 -11.49 21.92
N TYR A 206 0.31 -10.74 22.74
CA TYR A 206 -0.94 -11.17 23.35
C TYR A 206 -2.17 -10.62 22.62
N VAL A 207 -3.23 -11.41 22.62
CA VAL A 207 -4.53 -11.01 22.09
C VAL A 207 -5.61 -11.44 23.05
N CYS A 208 -6.52 -10.52 23.34
CA CYS A 208 -7.66 -10.73 24.20
C CYS A 208 -8.91 -10.81 23.34
N PHE A 209 -9.67 -11.89 23.45
CA PHE A 209 -10.90 -12.15 22.71
C PHE A 209 -12.09 -12.06 23.66
N LEU A 210 -13.18 -11.42 23.21
CA LEU A 210 -14.45 -11.43 23.91
C LEU A 210 -15.43 -12.37 23.19
N THR A 211 -15.97 -13.34 23.92
CA THR A 211 -16.95 -14.29 23.39
C THR A 211 -18.38 -13.79 23.54
N SER A 212 -19.30 -14.40 22.79
CA SER A 212 -20.74 -14.12 22.85
C SER A 212 -21.37 -14.42 24.22
N ASN A 213 -20.72 -15.24 25.04
CA ASN A 213 -21.16 -15.57 26.40
C ASN A 213 -20.40 -14.77 27.47
N SER A 214 -19.88 -13.60 27.10
CA SER A 214 -19.13 -12.72 28.00
C SER A 214 -18.00 -13.46 28.71
N SER A 215 -17.26 -14.30 27.97
CA SER A 215 -16.00 -14.85 28.45
C SER A 215 -14.86 -14.13 27.76
N MET A 216 -13.81 -13.84 28.52
CA MET A 216 -12.57 -13.30 28.01
C MET A 216 -11.58 -14.45 27.80
N VAL A 217 -11.02 -14.56 26.59
CA VAL A 217 -10.03 -15.57 26.23
C VAL A 217 -8.75 -14.85 25.85
N VAL A 218 -7.63 -15.18 26.49
CA VAL A 218 -6.32 -14.59 26.15
C VAL A 218 -5.53 -15.62 25.37
N GLY A 219 -5.10 -15.23 24.17
CA GLY A 219 -4.21 -16.00 23.31
C GLY A 219 -2.81 -15.39 23.25
N HIS A 220 -1.81 -16.24 23.00
CA HIS A 220 -0.44 -15.82 22.70
C HIS A 220 -0.13 -16.13 21.23
N CYS A 221 -0.04 -15.10 20.39
CA CYS A 221 0.05 -15.23 18.93
C CYS A 221 1.28 -16.04 18.48
N SER A 222 2.45 -15.81 19.08
CA SER A 222 3.68 -16.54 18.71
C SER A 222 3.66 -18.02 19.10
N LYS A 223 3.00 -18.37 20.20
CA LYS A 223 2.87 -19.76 20.67
C LYS A 223 1.67 -20.48 20.06
N LYS A 224 0.75 -19.73 19.44
CA LYS A 224 -0.49 -20.24 18.83
C LYS A 224 -1.38 -21.00 19.81
N GLU A 225 -1.42 -20.53 21.06
CA GLU A 225 -2.13 -21.18 22.16
C GLU A 225 -2.96 -20.17 22.94
N VAL A 226 -4.07 -20.66 23.50
CA VAL A 226 -4.84 -19.94 24.52
C VAL A 226 -4.12 -20.08 25.86
N SER A 227 -3.71 -18.96 26.44
CA SER A 227 -3.00 -18.91 27.71
C SER A 227 -3.93 -18.82 28.91
N MET A 228 -5.12 -18.22 28.74
CA MET A 228 -6.06 -18.00 29.84
C MET A 228 -7.51 -17.87 29.33
N GLN A 229 -8.46 -18.25 30.19
CA GLN A 229 -9.88 -17.96 29.99
C GLN A 229 -10.49 -17.48 31.32
N LEU A 230 -11.16 -16.34 31.29
CA LEU A 230 -11.79 -15.69 32.44
C LEU A 230 -13.28 -15.44 32.13
N PRO A 231 -14.21 -15.74 33.05
CA PRO A 231 -15.58 -15.28 32.92
C PRO A 231 -15.64 -13.77 33.18
N CYS A 232 -16.28 -12.99 32.30
CA CYS A 232 -16.66 -11.62 32.63
C CYS A 232 -17.91 -11.72 33.52
N LYS A 233 -17.80 -11.20 34.74
CA LYS A 233 -18.92 -11.09 35.69
C LYS A 233 -19.71 -9.82 35.43
#